data_AF-A0A953FZT0-F1
#
_entry.id   AF-A0A953FZT0-F1
#
_cell.length_a   1.000
_cell.length_b   1.000
_cell.length_c   1.000
_cell.angle_alpha   90.00
_cell.angle_beta   90.00
_cell.angle_gamma   90.00
#
_symmetry.space_group_name_H-M   'P 1'
#
loop_
_entity.id
_entity.type
_entity.pdbx_description
1 polymer ?
#
loop_
_entity_poly.entity_id
_entity_poly.type
_entity_poly.pdbx_seq_one_letter_code
_entity_poly.pdbx_strand_id
1 'polypeptide(L)'
;MKDEKQNLKKLWMGLSQALKRLVRLYELRVHNDKVSEAGSVVIECAVTFPVFSSIIFAGIVAVNVAHQAIILQNATDHASRYAALGYILPGDSDGIDSVRARIQTLAGFELDDGAFSVCKVAPGNTHCDGASNTRGGENEWILIQARKTIPVFAGIGNITISASTTAPNEPGFTLHVPGTGGADPLSPRPLEEQGA
;
A
#
# COMPACT_ATOMS: atom_id res chain seq x y z
N MET A 1 4.71 -19.24 9.16
CA MET A 1 4.20 -18.08 9.91
C MET A 1 4.30 -18.17 11.44
N LYS A 2 4.11 -19.35 12.09
CA LYS A 2 4.26 -19.47 13.57
C LYS A 2 5.71 -19.33 14.06
N ASP A 3 6.66 -19.86 13.31
CA ASP A 3 8.08 -19.88 13.72
C ASP A 3 8.77 -18.51 13.63
N GLU A 4 8.35 -17.67 12.68
CA GLU A 4 8.86 -16.32 12.48
C GLU A 4 8.49 -15.39 13.64
N LYS A 5 7.25 -15.50 14.14
CA LYS A 5 6.79 -14.78 15.34
C LYS A 5 7.55 -15.20 16.59
N GLN A 6 7.96 -16.47 16.71
CA GLN A 6 8.76 -16.93 17.84
C GLN A 6 10.20 -16.40 17.80
N ASN A 7 10.82 -16.35 16.62
CA ASN A 7 12.18 -15.82 16.47
C ASN A 7 12.25 -14.32 16.76
N LEU A 8 11.27 -13.54 16.30
CA LEU A 8 11.15 -12.12 16.63
C LEU A 8 10.95 -11.89 18.13
N LYS A 9 10.13 -12.72 18.79
CA LYS A 9 9.91 -12.61 20.25
C LYS A 9 11.19 -12.89 21.05
N LYS A 10 12.00 -13.85 20.61
CA LYS A 10 13.33 -14.13 21.20
C LYS A 10 14.29 -12.96 21.01
N LEU A 11 14.31 -12.38 19.80
CA LEU A 11 15.13 -11.20 19.48
C LEU A 11 14.75 -10.01 20.35
N TRP A 12 13.45 -9.75 20.52
CA TRP A 12 12.95 -8.65 21.35
C TRP A 12 13.24 -8.85 22.84
N MET A 13 13.09 -10.09 23.35
CA MET A 13 13.47 -10.41 24.72
C MET A 13 14.98 -10.25 24.96
N GLY A 14 15.81 -10.66 23.99
CA GLY A 14 17.26 -10.47 24.04
C GLY A 14 17.65 -9.00 24.07
N LEU A 15 17.03 -8.18 23.21
CA LEU A 15 17.26 -6.74 23.15
C LEU A 15 16.84 -6.05 24.46
N SER A 16 15.69 -6.43 25.03
CA SER A 16 15.20 -5.90 26.31
C SER A 16 16.14 -6.24 27.48
N GLN A 17 16.65 -7.47 27.53
CA GLN A 17 17.64 -7.86 28.54
C GLN A 17 18.96 -7.12 28.37
N ALA A 18 19.42 -6.91 27.14
CA ALA A 18 20.63 -6.14 26.85
C ALA A 18 20.49 -4.67 27.28
N LEU A 19 19.35 -4.05 26.98
CA LEU A 19 19.02 -2.68 27.42
C LEU A 19 18.98 -2.56 28.94
N LYS A 20 18.34 -3.50 29.64
CA LYS A 20 18.33 -3.52 31.12
C LYS A 20 19.73 -3.64 31.72
N ARG A 21 20.62 -4.42 31.09
CA ARG A 21 22.02 -4.54 31.52
C ARG A 21 22.80 -3.25 31.26
N LEU A 22 22.59 -2.60 30.13
CA LEU A 22 23.21 -1.31 29.80
C LEU A 22 22.77 -0.20 30.76
N VAL A 23 21.47 -0.12 31.10
CA VAL A 23 20.96 0.85 32.07
C VAL A 23 21.55 0.62 33.46
N ARG A 24 21.65 -0.64 33.92
CA ARG A 24 22.32 -0.93 35.21
C ARG A 24 23.80 -0.55 35.20
N LEU A 25 24.50 -0.77 34.09
CA LEU A 25 25.90 -0.37 33.95
C LEU A 25 26.04 1.16 33.93
N TYR A 26 25.06 1.87 33.40
CA TYR A 26 25.00 3.34 33.45
C TYR A 26 24.84 3.84 34.89
N GLU A 27 23.86 3.31 35.63
CA GLU A 27 23.60 3.68 37.03
C GLU A 27 24.80 3.40 37.96
N LEU A 28 25.47 2.26 37.78
CA LEU A 28 26.66 1.91 38.57
C LEU A 28 27.87 2.84 38.30
N ARG A 29 27.89 3.54 37.17
CA ARG A 29 29.03 4.35 36.74
C ARG A 29 28.89 5.82 37.09
N VAL A 30 27.65 6.34 37.15
CA VAL A 30 27.35 7.69 37.66
C VAL A 30 27.86 7.90 39.10
N HIS A 31 28.03 6.82 39.88
CA HIS A 31 28.57 6.88 41.24
C HIS A 31 30.10 6.75 41.37
N ASN A 32 30.84 6.68 40.26
CA ASN A 32 32.30 6.48 40.29
C ASN A 32 33.00 7.62 39.54
N ASP A 33 33.45 8.66 40.25
CA ASP A 33 34.03 9.92 39.70
C ASP A 33 35.39 9.77 38.96
N LYS A 34 35.78 8.56 38.58
CA LYS A 34 37.02 8.28 37.82
C LYS A 34 36.70 7.52 36.55
N VAL A 35 35.97 8.14 35.63
CA VAL A 35 35.71 7.56 34.30
C VAL A 35 36.58 8.26 33.27
N SER A 36 37.47 7.50 32.63
CA SER A 36 38.20 7.91 31.42
C SER A 36 37.21 8.41 30.35
N GLU A 37 37.46 9.58 29.76
CA GLU A 37 36.61 10.22 28.74
C GLU A 37 36.23 9.27 27.59
N ALA A 38 37.12 8.36 27.20
CA ALA A 38 36.86 7.33 26.19
C ALA A 38 35.70 6.40 26.56
N GLY A 39 35.50 6.13 27.86
CA GLY A 39 34.41 5.30 28.37
C GLY A 39 33.05 5.99 28.37
N SER A 40 33.01 7.32 28.35
CA SER A 40 31.78 8.11 28.26
C SER A 40 31.22 8.12 26.84
N VAL A 41 32.10 8.30 25.84
CA VAL A 41 31.73 8.35 24.41
C VAL A 41 31.09 7.03 23.96
N VAL A 42 31.61 5.87 24.40
CA VAL A 42 31.05 4.56 24.03
C VAL A 42 29.61 4.40 24.55
N ILE A 43 29.33 4.89 25.75
CA ILE A 43 27.99 4.81 26.35
C ILE A 43 27.03 5.75 25.64
N GLU A 44 27.46 6.98 25.35
CA GLU A 44 26.67 7.95 24.60
C GLU A 44 26.31 7.42 23.22
N CYS A 45 27.27 6.84 22.49
CA CYS A 45 27.02 6.16 21.22
C CYS A 45 26.06 4.96 21.38
N ALA A 46 26.21 4.15 22.43
CA ALA A 46 25.35 2.98 22.65
C ALA A 46 23.89 3.35 22.92
N VAL A 47 23.62 4.53 23.51
CA VAL A 47 22.25 5.02 23.78
C VAL A 47 21.68 5.78 22.59
N THR A 48 22.49 6.59 21.91
CA THR A 48 22.04 7.41 20.76
C THR A 48 21.84 6.59 19.50
N PHE A 49 22.66 5.57 19.25
CA PHE A 49 22.61 4.77 18.03
C PHE A 49 21.27 4.03 17.81
N PRO A 50 20.66 3.38 18.83
CA PRO A 50 19.33 2.77 18.67
C PRO A 50 18.23 3.78 18.34
N VAL A 51 18.27 4.96 18.96
CA VAL A 51 17.28 6.03 18.70
C VAL A 51 17.42 6.51 17.26
N PHE A 52 18.64 6.85 16.84
CA PHE A 52 18.91 7.30 15.48
C PHE A 52 18.54 6.24 14.43
N SER A 53 18.91 4.98 14.69
CA SER A 53 18.53 3.85 13.83
C SER A 53 17.02 3.71 13.72
N SER A 54 16.29 3.83 14.83
CA SER A 54 14.81 3.74 14.82
C SER A 54 14.16 4.82 13.96
N ILE A 55 14.70 6.05 13.96
CA ILE A 55 14.22 7.15 13.12
C ILE A 55 14.46 6.84 11.64
N ILE A 56 15.66 6.33 11.28
CA ILE A 56 15.96 5.93 9.90
C ILE A 56 15.02 4.82 9.45
N PHE A 57 14.83 3.77 10.26
CA PHE A 57 13.92 2.67 9.93
C PHE A 57 12.47 3.15 9.76
N ALA A 58 12.00 4.03 10.65
CA ALA A 58 10.67 4.65 10.52
C ALA A 58 10.56 5.47 9.24
N GLY A 59 11.60 6.23 8.87
CA GLY A 59 11.67 6.99 7.62
C GLY A 59 11.57 6.12 6.38
N ILE A 60 12.33 5.01 6.33
CA ILE A 60 12.27 4.05 5.21
C ILE A 60 10.88 3.45 5.08
N VAL A 61 10.25 3.06 6.20
CA VAL A 61 8.89 2.53 6.21
C VAL A 61 7.89 3.57 5.70
N ALA A 62 8.02 4.83 6.14
CA ALA A 62 7.14 5.91 5.69
C ALA A 62 7.25 6.17 4.19
N VAL A 63 8.47 6.20 3.63
CA VAL A 63 8.71 6.36 2.19
C VAL A 63 8.10 5.20 1.40
N ASN A 64 8.30 3.96 1.85
CA ASN A 64 7.73 2.80 1.18
C ASN A 64 6.19 2.85 1.17
N VAL A 65 5.57 3.16 2.31
CA VAL A 65 4.10 3.29 2.41
C VAL A 65 3.58 4.40 1.51
N ALA A 66 4.24 5.57 1.49
CA ALA A 66 3.86 6.69 0.64
C ALA A 66 3.97 6.33 -0.85
N HIS A 67 5.06 5.68 -1.25
CA HIS A 67 5.26 5.22 -2.62
C HIS A 67 4.15 4.25 -3.07
N GLN A 68 3.82 3.25 -2.24
CA GLN A 68 2.74 2.30 -2.53
C GLN A 68 1.37 2.98 -2.58
N ALA A 69 1.12 3.99 -1.73
CA ALA A 69 -0.11 4.76 -1.76
C ALA A 69 -0.26 5.57 -3.06
N ILE A 70 0.82 6.20 -3.53
CA ILE A 70 0.84 6.94 -4.81
C ILE A 70 0.57 6.01 -5.98
N ILE A 71 1.23 4.84 -6.01
CA ILE A 71 1.01 3.83 -7.06
C ILE A 71 -0.44 3.35 -7.04
N LEU A 72 -0.99 3.05 -5.86
CA LEU A 72 -2.37 2.60 -5.72
C LEU A 72 -3.36 3.66 -6.21
N GLN A 73 -3.15 4.92 -5.84
CA GLN A 73 -3.99 6.03 -6.29
C GLN A 73 -3.93 6.17 -7.82
N ASN A 74 -2.73 6.20 -8.39
CA ASN A 74 -2.55 6.31 -9.84
C ASN A 74 -3.18 5.13 -10.59
N ALA A 75 -2.97 3.91 -10.11
CA ALA A 75 -3.59 2.71 -10.69
C ALA A 75 -5.12 2.76 -10.62
N THR A 76 -5.67 3.26 -9.51
CA THR A 76 -7.12 3.42 -9.31
C THR A 76 -7.69 4.47 -10.26
N ASP A 77 -7.02 5.61 -10.44
CA ASP A 77 -7.44 6.68 -11.37
C ASP A 77 -7.35 6.24 -12.84
N HIS A 78 -6.34 5.44 -13.21
CA HIS A 78 -6.28 4.86 -14.55
C HIS A 78 -7.34 3.77 -14.76
N ALA A 79 -7.59 2.95 -13.74
CA ALA A 79 -8.63 1.93 -13.79
C ALA A 79 -10.03 2.53 -13.85
N SER A 80 -10.26 3.75 -13.33
CA SER A 80 -11.55 4.41 -13.45
C SER A 80 -11.89 4.83 -14.87
N ARG A 81 -10.89 5.26 -15.66
CA ARG A 81 -11.09 5.51 -17.10
C ARG A 81 -11.40 4.22 -17.85
N TYR A 82 -10.67 3.15 -17.55
CA TYR A 82 -10.96 1.82 -18.11
C TYR A 82 -12.38 1.35 -17.73
N ALA A 83 -12.77 1.62 -16.48
CA ALA A 83 -14.10 1.31 -15.97
C ALA A 83 -15.20 2.18 -16.60
N ALA A 84 -14.96 3.46 -16.81
CA ALA A 84 -15.91 4.38 -17.43
C ALA A 84 -16.17 4.06 -18.91
N LEU A 85 -15.19 3.45 -19.58
CA LEU A 85 -15.29 3.06 -20.99
C LEU A 85 -16.04 1.74 -21.20
N GLY A 86 -16.28 0.93 -20.17
CA GLY A 86 -17.01 -0.34 -20.31
C GLY A 86 -16.14 -1.56 -20.62
N TYR A 87 -14.81 -1.46 -20.58
CA TYR A 87 -13.96 -2.61 -20.85
C TYR A 87 -14.07 -3.70 -19.76
N ILE A 88 -14.17 -4.96 -20.19
CA ILE A 88 -14.23 -6.14 -19.32
C ILE A 88 -13.35 -7.29 -19.85
N LEU A 89 -12.91 -8.17 -18.97
CA LEU A 89 -12.28 -9.44 -19.29
C LEU A 89 -13.36 -10.47 -19.71
N PRO A 90 -13.00 -11.48 -20.51
CA PRO A 90 -13.91 -12.58 -20.82
C PRO A 90 -14.40 -13.28 -19.54
N GLY A 91 -15.72 -13.39 -19.39
CA GLY A 91 -16.34 -14.08 -18.24
C GLY A 91 -16.67 -13.18 -17.05
N ASP A 92 -16.34 -11.89 -17.08
CA ASP A 92 -16.71 -10.92 -16.04
C ASP A 92 -17.98 -10.16 -16.44
N SER A 93 -19.14 -10.60 -15.95
CA SER A 93 -20.44 -10.04 -16.31
C SER A 93 -20.65 -8.62 -15.82
N ASP A 94 -20.02 -8.25 -14.71
CA ASP A 94 -20.24 -6.98 -14.01
C ASP A 94 -19.05 -6.02 -14.19
N GLY A 95 -17.95 -6.51 -14.78
CA GLY A 95 -16.74 -5.76 -15.06
C GLY A 95 -15.90 -5.42 -13.82
N ILE A 96 -16.19 -6.05 -12.67
CA ILE A 96 -15.56 -5.76 -11.38
C ILE A 96 -14.18 -6.41 -11.30
N ASP A 97 -14.10 -7.69 -11.63
CA ASP A 97 -12.85 -8.44 -11.59
C ASP A 97 -11.85 -7.92 -12.63
N SER A 98 -12.35 -7.38 -13.74
CA SER A 98 -11.58 -6.71 -14.78
C SER A 98 -10.92 -5.43 -14.27
N VAL A 99 -11.68 -4.61 -13.55
CA VAL A 99 -11.15 -3.38 -12.94
C VAL A 99 -10.15 -3.73 -11.84
N ARG A 100 -10.45 -4.75 -11.01
CA ARG A 100 -9.51 -5.28 -10.01
C ARG A 100 -8.20 -5.72 -10.65
N ALA A 101 -8.27 -6.56 -11.69
CA ALA A 101 -7.12 -7.08 -12.41
C ALA A 101 -6.31 -5.93 -13.06
N ARG A 102 -6.98 -4.89 -13.57
CA ARG A 102 -6.30 -3.72 -14.14
C ARG A 102 -5.54 -2.93 -13.07
N ILE A 103 -6.13 -2.72 -11.89
CA ILE A 103 -5.43 -2.07 -10.77
C ILE A 103 -4.23 -2.90 -10.36
N GLN A 104 -4.38 -4.21 -10.17
CA GLN A 104 -3.28 -5.10 -9.79
C GLN A 104 -2.14 -5.09 -10.83
N THR A 105 -2.49 -5.09 -12.12
CA THR A 105 -1.52 -5.02 -13.23
C THR A 105 -0.74 -3.70 -13.21
N LEU A 106 -1.42 -2.57 -13.01
CA LEU A 106 -0.79 -1.25 -12.99
C LEU A 106 0.01 -1.00 -11.70
N ALA A 107 -0.49 -1.51 -10.58
CA ALA A 107 0.11 -1.32 -9.28
C ALA A 107 1.29 -2.27 -9.02
N GLY A 108 1.33 -3.43 -9.70
CA GLY A 108 2.38 -4.44 -9.54
C GLY A 108 2.27 -5.23 -8.24
N PHE A 109 1.10 -5.22 -7.58
CA PHE A 109 0.81 -5.99 -6.37
C PHE A 109 -0.65 -6.41 -6.30
N GLU A 110 -0.90 -7.49 -5.56
CA GLU A 110 -2.26 -7.98 -5.31
C GLU A 110 -2.96 -7.16 -4.23
N LEU A 111 -4.21 -6.77 -4.47
CA LEU A 111 -5.10 -6.21 -3.46
C LEU A 111 -5.56 -7.29 -2.46
N ASP A 112 -5.94 -6.89 -1.24
CA ASP A 112 -6.39 -7.87 -0.25
C ASP A 112 -7.82 -8.38 -0.56
N ASP A 113 -8.15 -9.59 -0.09
CA ASP A 113 -9.49 -10.16 -0.26
C ASP A 113 -10.56 -9.29 0.41
N GLY A 114 -11.60 -8.90 -0.31
CA GLY A 114 -12.65 -7.99 0.18
C GLY A 114 -12.21 -6.52 0.35
N ALA A 115 -10.99 -6.18 -0.06
CA ALA A 115 -10.47 -4.81 -0.02
C ALA A 115 -10.79 -3.99 -1.27
N PHE A 116 -11.50 -4.57 -2.23
CA PHE A 116 -11.88 -3.93 -3.50
C PHE A 116 -13.39 -3.91 -3.68
N SER A 117 -13.92 -2.75 -4.06
CA SER A 117 -15.34 -2.56 -4.40
C SER A 117 -15.50 -1.55 -5.51
N VAL A 118 -16.51 -1.78 -6.35
CA VAL A 118 -16.96 -0.84 -7.38
C VAL A 118 -18.46 -0.69 -7.23
N CYS A 119 -18.94 0.53 -7.01
CA CYS A 119 -20.36 0.77 -6.81
C CYS A 119 -20.83 1.98 -7.58
N LYS A 120 -22.10 1.98 -7.97
CA LYS A 120 -22.79 3.16 -8.46
C LYS A 120 -22.99 4.14 -7.31
N VAL A 121 -22.72 5.41 -7.55
CA VAL A 121 -22.87 6.49 -6.57
C VAL A 121 -23.49 7.73 -7.20
N ALA A 122 -23.95 8.68 -6.36
CA ALA A 122 -24.26 10.03 -6.82
C ALA A 122 -22.96 10.83 -7.04
N PRO A 123 -22.97 11.88 -7.87
CA PRO A 123 -21.81 12.77 -8.02
C PRO A 123 -21.40 13.32 -6.65
N GLY A 124 -20.13 13.16 -6.29
CA GLY A 124 -19.57 13.66 -5.01
C GLY A 124 -19.76 12.74 -3.80
N ASN A 125 -20.42 11.59 -3.94
CA ASN A 125 -20.46 10.58 -2.87
C ASN A 125 -19.12 9.84 -2.77
N THR A 126 -18.67 9.61 -1.54
CA THR A 126 -17.37 8.97 -1.23
C THR A 126 -17.53 7.58 -0.60
N HIS A 127 -18.75 7.04 -0.56
CA HIS A 127 -19.06 5.74 0.01
C HIS A 127 -20.02 4.94 -0.87
N CYS A 128 -19.86 3.61 -0.82
CA CYS A 128 -20.84 2.68 -1.36
C CYS A 128 -21.94 2.44 -0.31
N ASP A 129 -23.16 2.89 -0.58
CA ASP A 129 -24.31 2.79 0.34
C ASP A 129 -24.92 1.36 0.43
N GLY A 130 -24.08 0.33 0.31
CA GLY A 130 -24.46 -1.07 0.55
C GLY A 130 -25.26 -1.78 -0.54
N ALA A 131 -25.60 -1.12 -1.65
CA ALA A 131 -26.39 -1.73 -2.73
C ALA A 131 -25.55 -1.98 -3.98
N SER A 132 -25.17 -3.24 -4.18
CA SER A 132 -24.54 -3.83 -5.38
C SER A 132 -23.13 -3.34 -5.72
N ASN A 133 -22.18 -4.29 -5.78
CA ASN A 133 -20.99 -4.06 -6.59
C ASN A 133 -21.46 -4.03 -8.04
N THR A 134 -21.51 -2.86 -8.65
CA THR A 134 -21.93 -2.68 -10.03
C THR A 134 -21.29 -1.43 -10.59
N ARG A 135 -20.95 -1.48 -11.87
CA ARG A 135 -20.49 -0.32 -12.63
C ARG A 135 -21.65 0.57 -13.08
N GLY A 136 -22.91 0.20 -12.79
CA GLY A 136 -24.06 0.98 -13.23
C GLY A 136 -24.20 1.00 -14.76
N GLY A 137 -24.98 1.97 -15.25
CA GLY A 137 -25.26 2.19 -16.66
C GLY A 137 -24.66 3.48 -17.22
N GLU A 138 -25.11 3.84 -18.42
CA GLU A 138 -24.73 5.07 -19.12
C GLU A 138 -24.98 6.33 -18.27
N ASN A 139 -24.01 7.25 -18.27
CA ASN A 139 -24.04 8.52 -17.52
C ASN A 139 -24.17 8.38 -15.99
N GLU A 140 -24.04 7.16 -15.44
CA GLU A 140 -24.02 6.94 -14.01
C GLU A 140 -22.62 7.12 -13.45
N TRP A 141 -22.51 7.63 -12.22
CA TRP A 141 -21.23 7.78 -11.55
C TRP A 141 -20.87 6.48 -10.84
N ILE A 142 -19.62 6.08 -11.01
CA ILE A 142 -19.03 4.94 -10.32
C ILE A 142 -18.02 5.42 -9.30
N LEU A 143 -17.95 4.73 -8.18
CA LEU A 143 -16.92 4.84 -7.17
C LEU A 143 -16.14 3.53 -7.16
N ILE A 144 -14.84 3.63 -7.36
CA ILE A 144 -13.90 2.51 -7.23
C ILE A 144 -13.13 2.74 -5.94
N GLN A 145 -13.11 1.72 -5.08
CA GLN A 145 -12.31 1.72 -3.85
C GLN A 145 -11.40 0.50 -3.84
N ALA A 146 -10.12 0.73 -3.56
CA ALA A 146 -9.11 -0.30 -3.44
C ALA A 146 -8.32 -0.08 -2.15
N ARG A 147 -8.06 -1.16 -1.41
CA ARG A 147 -7.22 -1.12 -0.22
C ARG A 147 -6.11 -2.16 -0.29
N LYS A 148 -4.99 -1.83 0.32
CA LYS A 148 -3.85 -2.74 0.48
C LYS A 148 -3.26 -2.65 1.86
N THR A 149 -3.00 -3.80 2.47
CA THR A 149 -2.30 -3.92 3.73
C THR A 149 -0.81 -4.13 3.48
N ILE A 150 -0.01 -3.21 4.00
CA ILE A 150 1.44 -3.23 3.90
C ILE A 150 2.01 -3.70 5.25
N PRO A 151 2.73 -4.83 5.30
CA PRO A 151 3.43 -5.23 6.50
C PRO A 151 4.59 -4.26 6.76
N VAL A 152 4.68 -3.75 7.99
CA VAL A 152 5.73 -2.84 8.44
C VAL A 152 6.58 -3.47 9.53
N PHE A 153 7.82 -2.99 9.68
CA PHE A 153 8.78 -3.49 10.65
C PHE A 153 8.95 -5.02 10.59
N ALA A 154 9.18 -5.57 9.39
CA ALA A 154 9.30 -7.02 9.15
C ALA A 154 8.06 -7.83 9.62
N GLY A 155 6.85 -7.29 9.40
CA GLY A 155 5.59 -7.98 9.70
C GLY A 155 5.15 -7.88 11.17
N ILE A 156 5.79 -7.03 11.97
CA ILE A 156 5.35 -6.75 13.36
C ILE A 156 4.06 -5.92 13.38
N GLY A 157 3.90 -5.03 12.40
CA GLY A 157 2.71 -4.20 12.25
C GLY A 157 2.20 -4.23 10.83
N ASN A 158 0.99 -3.68 10.63
CA ASN A 158 0.36 -3.54 9.33
C ASN A 158 -0.12 -2.09 9.19
N ILE A 159 0.09 -1.50 8.02
CA ILE A 159 -0.48 -0.22 7.63
C ILE A 159 -1.38 -0.47 6.44
N THR A 160 -2.64 -0.06 6.54
CA THR A 160 -3.59 -0.15 5.43
C THR A 160 -3.57 1.16 4.66
N ILE A 161 -3.26 1.08 3.37
CA ILE A 161 -3.45 2.17 2.43
C ILE A 161 -4.77 1.96 1.69
N SER A 162 -5.42 3.06 1.34
CA SER A 162 -6.67 3.07 0.60
C SER A 162 -6.62 4.12 -0.49
N ALA A 163 -7.09 3.77 -1.68
CA ALA A 163 -7.36 4.71 -2.75
C ALA A 163 -8.84 4.62 -3.13
N SER A 164 -9.39 5.75 -3.52
CA SER A 164 -10.74 5.83 -4.05
C SER A 164 -10.80 6.88 -5.14
N THR A 165 -11.60 6.60 -6.16
CA THR A 165 -11.81 7.54 -7.26
C THR A 165 -13.23 7.43 -7.76
N THR A 166 -13.77 8.55 -8.22
CA THR A 166 -15.10 8.62 -8.84
C THR A 166 -14.97 9.04 -10.29
N ALA A 167 -15.72 8.37 -11.16
CA ALA A 167 -15.77 8.71 -12.58
C ALA A 167 -17.20 8.54 -13.10
N PRO A 168 -17.66 9.40 -14.02
CA PRO A 168 -18.89 9.14 -14.77
C PRO A 168 -18.61 8.09 -15.85
N ASN A 169 -19.55 7.18 -16.08
CA ASN A 169 -19.53 6.34 -17.27
C ASN A 169 -19.79 7.18 -18.51
N GLU A 170 -19.14 6.81 -19.61
CA GLU A 170 -19.26 7.52 -20.89
C GLU A 170 -20.68 7.39 -21.49
N PRO A 171 -21.11 8.34 -22.33
CA PRO A 171 -22.29 8.18 -23.17
C PRO A 171 -22.17 6.93 -24.06
N GLY A 172 -23.26 6.18 -24.21
CA GLY A 172 -23.29 4.87 -24.88
C GLY A 172 -22.61 3.72 -24.11
N PHE A 173 -22.36 3.87 -22.80
CA PHE A 173 -21.73 2.84 -21.97
C PHE A 173 -22.36 1.46 -22.14
N THR A 174 -21.54 0.50 -22.54
CA THR A 174 -21.88 -0.92 -22.55
C THR A 174 -20.65 -1.73 -22.17
N LEU A 175 -20.86 -2.81 -21.42
CA LEU A 175 -19.77 -3.73 -21.08
C LEU A 175 -19.33 -4.48 -22.32
N HIS A 176 -18.03 -4.41 -22.65
CA HIS A 176 -17.48 -5.06 -23.82
C HIS A 176 -16.07 -5.59 -23.57
N VAL A 177 -15.76 -6.72 -24.18
CA VAL A 177 -14.44 -7.34 -24.12
C VAL A 177 -13.54 -6.67 -25.15
N PRO A 178 -12.40 -6.05 -24.77
CA PRO A 178 -11.46 -5.51 -25.74
C PRO A 178 -10.87 -6.67 -26.56
N GLY A 179 -11.01 -6.62 -27.88
CA GLY A 179 -10.28 -7.51 -28.79
C GLY A 179 -11.06 -8.49 -29.69
N THR A 180 -12.38 -8.35 -29.88
CA THR A 180 -13.05 -9.04 -31.02
C THR A 180 -13.03 -8.24 -32.33
N GLY A 181 -12.43 -7.03 -32.37
CA GLY A 181 -12.36 -6.24 -33.60
C GLY A 181 -11.56 -4.93 -33.60
N GLY A 182 -10.71 -4.63 -32.62
CA GLY A 182 -9.93 -3.39 -32.63
C GLY A 182 -8.85 -3.35 -31.55
N ALA A 183 -7.72 -2.72 -31.86
CA ALA A 183 -6.57 -2.57 -30.96
C ALA A 183 -6.98 -1.91 -29.64
N ASP A 184 -6.49 -2.44 -28.52
CA ASP A 184 -6.64 -1.87 -27.19
C ASP A 184 -6.06 -0.44 -27.18
N PRO A 185 -6.89 0.62 -27.05
CA PRO A 185 -6.41 2.00 -27.05
C PRO A 185 -5.63 2.37 -25.78
N LEU A 186 -5.55 1.46 -24.79
CA LEU A 186 -4.90 1.65 -23.50
C LEU A 186 -3.77 0.64 -23.22
N SER A 187 -3.32 -0.08 -24.24
CA SER A 187 -2.05 -0.80 -24.17
C SER A 187 -0.92 0.22 -23.98
N PRO A 188 -0.03 0.07 -22.99
CA PRO A 188 1.15 0.92 -22.88
C PRO A 188 1.91 0.81 -24.20
N ARG A 189 2.06 1.92 -24.94
CA ARG A 189 2.97 1.91 -26.08
C ARG A 189 4.35 1.52 -25.55
N PRO A 190 5.05 0.56 -26.17
CA PRO A 190 6.44 0.29 -25.85
C PRO A 190 7.21 1.60 -25.87
N LEU A 191 8.05 1.83 -24.86
CA LEU A 191 8.84 3.06 -24.72
C LEU A 191 9.75 3.34 -25.94
N GLU A 192 9.92 2.39 -26.85
CA GLU A 192 10.63 2.56 -28.13
C GLU A 192 9.92 3.48 -29.14
N GLU A 193 8.61 3.75 -29.01
CA GLU A 193 7.87 4.59 -29.97
C GLU A 193 7.71 6.07 -29.57
N GLN A 194 8.25 6.50 -28.41
CA GLN A 194 8.21 7.91 -27.99
C GLN A 194 9.48 8.69 -28.33
N GLY A 195 10.40 8.10 -29.09
CA GLY A 195 11.64 8.75 -29.52
C GLY A 195 12.02 8.37 -30.95
N ALA A 196 11.37 9.00 -31.92
CA ALA A 196 11.86 9.16 -33.29
C ALA A 196 11.43 10.54 -33.83
#